data_AF-A0A951QZD0-F1
#
_entry.id   AF-A0A951QZD0-F1
#
_cell.length_a   1.000
_cell.length_b   1.000
_cell.length_c   1.000
_cell.angle_alpha   90.00
_cell.angle_beta   90.00
_cell.angle_gamma   90.00
#
_symmetry.space_group_name_H-M   'P 1'
#
loop_
_entity.id
_entity.type
_entity.pdbx_description
1 polymer ?
#
loop_
_entity_poly.entity_id
_entity_poly.type
_entity_poly.pdbx_seq_one_letter_code
_entity_poly.pdbx_strand_id
1 'polypeptide(L)' 'MGRSFDYLAPSLKGFAVGNYIIFYRPIESGIEVERVLNGYRDLDALFSENDDS' A
#
# COMPACT_ATOMS: atom_id res chain seq x y z
N MET A 1 12.21 7.90 -3.36
CA MET A 1 11.09 8.77 -3.74
C MET A 1 9.89 7.86 -4.06
N GLY A 2 8.84 7.86 -3.22
CA GLY A 2 7.68 6.96 -3.37
C GLY A 2 6.65 7.45 -4.40
N ARG A 3 5.84 6.55 -4.95
CA ARG A 3 4.77 6.88 -5.90
C ARG A 3 3.55 7.37 -5.13
N SER A 4 2.92 8.46 -5.59
CA SER A 4 1.65 8.93 -5.01
C SER A 4 0.50 8.04 -5.48
N PHE A 5 -0.41 7.72 -4.55
CA PHE A 5 -1.66 7.01 -4.75
C PHE A 5 -2.86 7.87 -4.32
N ASP A 6 -2.77 9.19 -4.52
CA ASP A 6 -3.85 10.13 -4.18
C ASP A 6 -5.19 9.79 -4.85
N TYR A 7 -5.17 9.06 -5.97
CA TYR A 7 -6.37 8.54 -6.64
C TYR A 7 -7.11 7.44 -5.85
N LEU A 8 -6.41 6.75 -4.93
CA LEU A 8 -6.97 5.70 -4.09
C LEU A 8 -7.34 6.27 -2.71
N ALA A 9 -6.45 7.04 -2.10
CA ALA A 9 -6.72 7.75 -0.87
C ALA A 9 -5.81 8.99 -0.76
N PRO A 10 -6.32 10.13 -0.24
CA PRO A 10 -5.53 11.34 -0.09
C PRO A 10 -4.24 11.12 0.71
N SER A 11 -3.13 11.68 0.22
CA SER A 11 -1.80 11.63 0.85
C SER A 11 -1.18 10.23 0.97
N LEU A 12 -1.79 9.22 0.36
CA LEU A 12 -1.26 7.86 0.37
C LEU A 12 -0.06 7.75 -0.56
N LYS A 13 1.05 7.24 -0.05
CA LYS A 13 2.27 6.98 -0.81
C LYS A 13 2.62 5.51 -0.74
N GLY A 14 3.14 4.98 -1.84
CA GLY A 14 3.65 3.62 -1.94
C GLY A 14 5.14 3.62 -2.20
N PHE A 15 5.86 2.72 -1.54
CA PHE A 15 7.29 2.48 -1.76
C PHE A 15 7.58 0.99 -1.90
N ALA A 16 8.12 0.60 -3.05
CA ALA A 16 8.47 -0.79 -3.32
C ALA A 16 9.88 -1.11 -2.78
N VAL A 17 10.00 -2.17 -2.00
CA VAL A 17 11.26 -2.67 -1.42
C VAL A 17 11.32 -4.19 -1.66
N GLY A 18 12.14 -4.60 -2.63
CA GLY A 18 12.16 -5.99 -3.09
C GLY A 18 10.77 -6.43 -3.57
N ASN A 19 10.24 -7.49 -2.97
CA ASN A 19 8.90 -8.01 -3.26
C ASN A 19 7.80 -7.41 -2.38
N TYR A 20 8.09 -6.34 -1.63
CA TYR A 20 7.12 -5.69 -0.76
C TYR A 20 6.74 -4.30 -1.26
N ILE A 21 5.50 -3.89 -1.02
CA ILE A 21 5.02 -2.52 -1.22
C ILE A 21 4.58 -1.99 0.15
N ILE A 22 5.23 -0.91 0.59
CA ILE A 22 4.91 -0.21 1.83
C ILE A 22 3.99 0.95 1.48
N PHE A 23 2.78 0.95 2.02
CA PHE A 23 1.86 2.08 1.98
C PHE A 23 1.99 2.91 3.25
N TYR A 24 2.17 4.21 3.08
CA TYR A 24 2.38 5.15 4.19
C TYR A 24 1.80 6.53 3.88
N ARG A 25 1.59 7.32 4.94
CA ARG A 25 1.25 8.75 4.86
C ARG A 25 2.33 9.58 5.53
N PRO A 26 2.76 10.70 4.94
CA PRO A 26 3.63 11.64 5.63
C PRO A 26 2.86 12.34 6.75
N ILE A 27 3.47 12.45 7.92
CA ILE A 27 3.00 13.22 9.08
C ILE A 27 4.07 14.23 9.48
N GLU A 28 3.72 15.19 10.35
CA GLU A 28 4.62 16.29 10.72
C GLU A 28 5.99 15.83 11.25
N SER A 29 6.01 14.74 12.02
CA SER A 29 7.22 14.17 12.63
C SER A 29 7.77 12.92 11.94
N GLY A 30 7.28 12.56 10.75
CA GLY A 30 7.77 11.36 10.04
C GLY A 30 6.78 10.76 9.05
N ILE A 31 6.63 9.44 9.12
CA ILE A 31 5.68 8.68 8.30
C ILE A 31 4.86 7.74 9.18
N GLU A 32 3.58 7.60 8.84
CA GLU A 32 2.69 6.58 9.40
C GLU A 32 2.56 5.44 8.38
N VAL A 33 2.89 4.21 8.77
CA VAL A 33 2.80 3.04 7.90
C VAL A 33 1.42 2.41 8.04
N GLU A 34 0.64 2.48 6.97
CA GLU A 34 -0.74 1.98 6.91
C GLU A 34 -0.77 0.47 6.68
N ARG A 35 0.03 -0.01 5.70
CA ARG A 35 0.09 -1.42 5.36
C ARG A 35 1.40 -1.78 4.66
N VAL A 36 1.86 -2.99 4.88
CA VAL A 36 2.94 -3.61 4.09
C VAL A 36 2.33 -4.79 3.35
N LEU A 37 2.44 -4.78 2.01
CA LEU A 37 1.99 -5.87 1.15
C LEU A 37 3.20 -6.62 0.61
N ASN A 38 3.14 -7.95 0.58
CA ASN A 38 3.99 -8.80 -0.24
C ASN A 38 3.32 -8.99 -1.61
N GLY A 39 4.00 -8.57 -2.67
CA GLY A 39 3.48 -8.57 -4.05
C GLY A 39 3.07 -9.94 -4.58
N TYR A 40 3.53 -11.04 -3.98
CA TYR A 40 3.16 -12.40 -4.40
C TYR A 40 2.04 -13.05 -3.59
N ARG A 41 1.75 -12.58 -2.37
CA ARG A 41 0.79 -13.24 -1.47
C ARG A 41 -0.40 -12.35 -1.15
N ASP A 42 -0.16 -11.05 -1.01
CA ASP A 42 -1.21 -10.12 -0.60
C ASP A 42 -1.97 -9.53 -1.78
N LEU A 43 -1.41 -9.52 -3.00
CA LEU A 43 -2.19 -9.15 -4.19
C LEU A 43 -3.27 -10.20 -4.46
N ASP A 44 -2.92 -11.49 -4.46
CA ASP A 44 -3.92 -12.56 -4.63
C ASP A 44 -5.00 -12.48 -3.54
N ALA A 45 -4.63 -12.25 -2.27
CA ALA A 45 -5.60 -12.09 -1.19
C ALA A 45 -6.51 -10.85 -1.36
N LEU A 46 -5.96 -9.70 -1.76
CA LEU A 46 -6.73 -8.47 -1.98
C LEU A 46 -7.72 -8.58 -3.15
N PHE A 47 -7.40 -9.39 -4.17
CA PHE A 47 -8.31 -9.68 -5.29
C PHE A 47 -9.21 -10.91 -5.05
N SER A 48 -8.93 -11.73 -4.03
CA SER A 48 -9.78 -12.89 -3.70
C SER A 48 -10.94 -12.56 -2.75
N GLU A 49 -10.89 -11.45 -2.01
CA GLU A 49 -11.98 -11.02 -1.11
C GLU A 49 -13.09 -10.19 -1.83
N ASN A 50 -13.41 -10.50 -3.08
CA ASN A 50 -14.58 -9.92 -3.78
C ASN A 50 -15.35 -10.93 -4.65
N ASP A 51 -15.20 -12.24 -4.43
CA ASP A 51 -15.96 -13.28 -5.16
C ASP A 51 -16.87 -14.10 -4.22
N ASP A 52 -17.48 -13.45 -3.23
CA ASP A 52 -18.65 -13.99 -2.53
C ASP A 52 -19.92 -13.50 -3.23
N SER A 53 -20.35 -14.31 -4.22
CA SER A 53 -21.71 -14.57 -4.75
C SER A 53 -22.84 -13.55 -4.55
#